data_AF-A0A9D8L7P3-F1
#
_entry.id   AF-A0A9D8L7P3-F1
#
_cell.length_a   1.000
_cell.length_b   1.000
_cell.length_c   1.000
_cell.angle_alpha   90.00
_cell.angle_beta   90.00
_cell.angle_gamma   90.00
#
_symmetry.space_group_name_H-M   'P 1'
#
loop_
_entity.id
_entity.type
_entity.pdbx_description
1 polymer ?
#
loop_
_entity_poly.entity_id
_entity_poly.type
_entity_poly.pdbx_seq_one_letter_code
_entity_poly.pdbx_strand_id
1 'polypeptide(L)'
;MTLFPVAPTFHPADAAFAEPARNAYGDLPEWRLDDLYPGMESDQLKADLARADTASTAFETRYKGKLGEIAVSPDAGALLAEAVVAFEKLEELLGRIVSYAGLLHAGDTSDPVRSKFYGDVQEKITNASAHLLFFALELNRIDD
;
A
#
# COMPACT_ATOMS: atom_id res chain seq x y z
N MET A 1 13.49 68.14 -4.17
CA MET A 1 13.50 67.68 -2.77
C MET A 1 12.15 67.03 -2.51
N THR A 2 12.10 65.69 -2.45
CA THR A 2 11.10 64.82 -1.77
C THR A 2 9.62 64.91 -2.23
N LEU A 3 8.81 63.85 -2.34
CA LEU A 3 8.80 62.50 -1.76
C LEU A 3 8.23 61.50 -2.77
N PHE A 4 8.81 60.29 -2.83
CA PHE A 4 8.16 59.09 -3.35
C PHE A 4 7.11 58.59 -2.33
N PRO A 5 5.98 57.98 -2.77
CA PRO A 5 5.03 57.36 -1.85
C PRO A 5 5.65 56.12 -1.18
N VAL A 6 5.47 56.02 0.14
CA VAL A 6 5.91 54.92 0.99
C VAL A 6 5.11 53.66 0.66
N ALA A 7 5.79 52.54 0.42
CA ALA A 7 5.16 51.22 0.27
C ALA A 7 4.48 50.79 1.58
N PRO A 8 3.35 50.06 1.53
CA PRO A 8 2.68 49.61 2.74
C PRO A 8 3.57 48.65 3.52
N THR A 9 3.72 48.91 4.82
CA THR A 9 4.39 48.04 5.78
C THR A 9 3.47 46.86 6.11
N PHE A 10 3.91 45.63 5.82
CA PHE A 10 3.24 44.43 6.32
C PHE A 10 3.49 44.29 7.83
N HIS A 11 2.43 44.44 8.63
CA HIS A 11 2.43 44.10 10.04
C HIS A 11 2.03 42.62 10.22
N PRO A 12 2.81 41.78 10.92
CA PRO A 12 2.45 40.40 11.17
C PRO A 12 1.53 40.33 12.40
N ALA A 13 0.25 40.65 12.22
CA ALA A 13 -0.74 40.51 13.28
C ALA A 13 -2.14 40.36 12.69
N ASP A 14 -2.35 39.32 11.87
CA ASP A 14 -3.68 38.74 11.59
C ASP A 14 -3.53 37.39 10.88
N ALA A 15 -2.71 36.50 11.45
CA ALA A 15 -2.89 35.07 11.21
C ALA A 15 -3.96 34.60 12.20
N ALA A 16 -5.22 35.00 11.96
CA ALA A 16 -6.34 34.34 12.58
C ALA A 16 -6.23 32.86 12.23
N PHE A 17 -6.01 32.01 13.23
CA PHE A 17 -6.15 30.57 13.06
C PHE A 17 -7.54 30.35 12.48
N ALA A 18 -7.60 29.92 11.22
CA ALA A 18 -8.85 29.59 10.58
C ALA A 18 -9.55 28.56 11.48
N GLU A 19 -10.71 28.92 12.03
CA GLU A 19 -11.57 27.93 12.68
C GLU A 19 -11.75 26.77 11.71
N PRO A 20 -11.67 25.50 12.18
CA PRO A 20 -12.02 24.38 11.32
C PRO A 20 -13.43 24.66 10.82
N ALA A 21 -13.56 24.81 9.50
CA ALA A 21 -14.84 25.05 8.87
C ALA A 21 -15.76 23.92 9.32
N ARG A 22 -16.67 24.19 10.27
CA ARG A 22 -17.75 23.26 10.59
C ARG A 22 -18.46 23.02 9.27
N ASN A 23 -18.35 21.80 8.76
CA ASN A 23 -18.73 21.43 7.40
C ASN A 23 -20.04 22.10 7.00
N ALA A 24 -19.96 23.13 6.17
CA ALA A 24 -21.12 23.86 5.65
C ALA A 24 -22.01 22.97 4.74
N TYR A 25 -21.57 21.72 4.51
CA TYR A 25 -22.15 20.72 3.63
C TYR A 25 -22.75 19.51 4.39
N GLY A 26 -22.77 19.51 5.73
CA GLY A 26 -23.19 18.35 6.53
C GLY A 26 -22.11 17.26 6.61
N ASP A 27 -22.50 16.04 6.95
CA ASP A 27 -21.59 14.89 6.95
C ASP A 27 -21.21 14.53 5.50
N LEU A 28 -19.90 14.53 5.21
CA LEU A 28 -19.40 14.14 3.90
C LEU A 28 -19.60 12.63 3.71
N PRO A 29 -19.95 12.17 2.50
CA PRO A 29 -20.06 10.74 2.24
C PRO A 29 -18.68 10.06 2.36
N GLU A 30 -18.62 8.98 3.12
CA GLU A 30 -17.43 8.13 3.25
C GLU A 30 -17.55 6.88 2.36
N TRP A 31 -16.41 6.34 1.93
CA TRP A 31 -16.38 5.03 1.28
C TRP A 31 -16.74 3.92 2.27
N ARG A 32 -17.67 3.05 1.89
CA ARG A 32 -17.88 1.78 2.57
C ARG A 32 -16.77 0.81 2.17
N LEU A 33 -15.99 0.36 3.15
CA LEU A 33 -14.81 -0.49 2.95
C LEU A 33 -14.97 -1.90 3.51
N ASP A 34 -16.16 -2.26 3.98
CA ASP A 34 -16.43 -3.56 4.61
C ASP A 34 -16.38 -4.73 3.62
N ASP A 35 -16.48 -4.47 2.31
CA ASP A 35 -16.18 -5.46 1.26
C ASP A 35 -14.69 -5.84 1.22
N LEU A 36 -13.79 -4.98 1.74
CA LEU A 36 -12.36 -5.28 1.89
C LEU A 36 -12.07 -5.84 3.29
N TYR A 37 -12.36 -5.05 4.32
CA TYR A 37 -12.21 -5.43 5.73
C TYR A 37 -13.23 -4.72 6.62
N PRO A 38 -13.77 -5.40 7.65
CA PRO A 38 -14.73 -4.78 8.58
C PRO A 38 -14.17 -3.60 9.40
N GLY A 39 -12.85 -3.49 9.54
CA GLY A 39 -12.20 -2.44 10.34
C GLY A 39 -10.68 -2.63 10.48
N MET A 40 -9.99 -1.58 10.92
CA MET A 40 -8.53 -1.58 11.16
C MET A 40 -8.09 -2.64 12.17
N GLU A 41 -8.98 -2.96 13.12
CA GLU A 41 -8.71 -3.94 14.17
C GLU A 41 -9.33 -5.31 13.91
N SER A 42 -9.89 -5.52 12.72
CA SER A 42 -10.56 -6.77 12.36
C SER A 42 -9.60 -7.96 12.38
N ASP A 43 -10.09 -9.10 12.85
CA ASP A 43 -9.32 -10.34 12.88
C ASP A 43 -8.95 -10.80 11.45
N GLN A 44 -9.81 -10.51 10.47
CA GLN A 44 -9.56 -10.78 9.06
C GLN A 44 -8.32 -10.04 8.56
N LEU A 45 -8.22 -8.72 8.80
CA LEU A 45 -7.07 -7.94 8.38
C LEU A 45 -5.78 -8.41 9.07
N LYS A 46 -5.85 -8.69 10.38
CA LYS A 46 -4.72 -9.20 11.15
C LYS A 46 -4.23 -10.55 10.61
N ALA A 47 -5.15 -11.45 10.30
CA ALA A 47 -4.84 -12.75 9.70
C ALA A 47 -4.21 -12.59 8.32
N ASP A 48 -4.71 -11.66 7.50
CA ASP A 48 -4.19 -11.44 6.15
C ASP A 48 -2.82 -10.77 6.13
N LEU A 49 -2.55 -9.83 7.05
CA LEU A 49 -1.22 -9.27 7.25
C LEU A 49 -0.21 -10.35 7.66
N ALA A 50 -0.58 -11.25 8.58
CA ALA A 50 0.27 -12.37 8.97
C ALA A 50 0.47 -13.37 7.83
N ARG A 51 -0.59 -13.64 7.05
CA ARG A 51 -0.52 -14.50 5.87
C ARG A 51 0.37 -13.92 4.79
N ALA A 52 0.27 -12.62 4.52
CA ALA A 52 1.12 -11.93 3.54
C ALA A 52 2.61 -12.10 3.88
N ASP A 53 2.98 -11.87 5.12
CA ASP A 53 4.35 -12.07 5.62
C ASP A 53 4.81 -13.53 5.41
N THR A 54 4.10 -14.49 6.00
CA THR A 54 4.47 -15.91 5.95
C THR A 54 4.49 -16.46 4.52
N ALA A 55 3.50 -16.13 3.71
CA ALA A 55 3.38 -16.65 2.36
C ALA A 55 4.42 -16.03 1.41
N SER A 56 4.80 -14.76 1.61
CA SER A 56 5.85 -14.13 0.80
C SER A 56 7.22 -14.77 1.03
N THR A 57 7.61 -15.02 2.29
CA THR A 57 8.84 -15.75 2.63
C THR A 57 8.81 -17.20 2.13
N ALA A 58 7.67 -17.88 2.24
CA ALA A 58 7.52 -19.24 1.75
C ALA A 58 7.65 -19.32 0.22
N PHE A 59 7.08 -18.34 -0.50
CA PHE A 59 7.19 -18.22 -1.94
C PHE A 59 8.65 -18.01 -2.37
N GLU A 60 9.35 -17.09 -1.72
CA GLU A 60 10.78 -16.86 -1.96
C GLU A 60 11.59 -18.14 -1.76
N THR A 61 11.41 -18.82 -0.62
CA THR A 61 12.10 -20.07 -0.32
C THR A 61 11.83 -21.15 -1.38
N ARG A 62 10.60 -21.21 -1.89
CA ARG A 62 10.19 -22.21 -2.86
C ARG A 62 10.82 -21.98 -4.23
N TYR A 63 10.86 -20.74 -4.73
CA TYR A 63 11.14 -20.46 -6.15
C TYR A 63 12.45 -19.70 -6.42
N LYS A 64 13.00 -18.97 -5.45
CA LYS A 64 14.19 -18.13 -5.69
C LYS A 64 15.40 -18.97 -6.10
N GLY A 65 16.04 -18.54 -7.19
CA GLY A 65 17.18 -19.20 -7.81
C GLY A 65 16.85 -20.50 -8.55
N LYS A 66 15.56 -20.87 -8.68
CA LYS A 66 15.14 -22.18 -9.20
C LYS A 66 14.33 -22.07 -10.50
N LEU A 67 13.88 -20.87 -10.89
CA LEU A 67 13.00 -20.73 -12.06
C LEU A 67 13.66 -21.17 -13.36
N GLY A 68 14.96 -20.93 -13.53
CA GLY A 68 15.70 -21.39 -14.70
C GLY A 68 15.77 -22.93 -14.81
N GLU A 69 15.96 -23.63 -13.68
CA GLU A 69 15.94 -25.09 -13.64
C GLU A 69 14.54 -25.64 -13.93
N ILE A 70 13.51 -24.99 -13.38
CA ILE A 70 12.11 -25.35 -13.63
C ILE A 70 11.78 -25.19 -15.13
N ALA A 71 12.23 -24.10 -15.75
CA ALA A 71 11.91 -23.78 -17.15
C ALA A 71 12.43 -24.81 -18.16
N VAL A 72 13.52 -25.49 -17.86
CA VAL A 72 14.11 -26.53 -18.73
C VAL A 72 13.70 -27.95 -18.35
N SER A 73 12.86 -28.10 -17.32
CA SER A 73 12.39 -29.41 -16.86
C SER A 73 11.30 -29.97 -17.80
N PRO A 74 11.09 -31.30 -17.82
CA PRO A 74 10.03 -31.92 -18.62
C PRO A 74 8.61 -31.40 -18.29
N ASP A 75 8.40 -30.93 -17.06
CA ASP A 75 7.12 -30.45 -16.54
C ASP A 75 7.06 -28.91 -16.45
N ALA A 76 7.95 -28.20 -17.15
CA ALA A 76 8.13 -26.74 -17.05
C ALA A 76 6.81 -25.96 -17.11
N GLY A 77 5.95 -26.25 -18.10
CA GLY A 77 4.69 -25.54 -18.27
C GLY A 77 3.77 -25.65 -17.04
N ALA A 78 3.68 -26.84 -16.42
CA ALA A 78 2.85 -27.05 -15.24
C ALA A 78 3.45 -26.37 -13.99
N LEU A 79 4.77 -26.50 -13.80
CA LEU A 79 5.46 -25.94 -12.64
C LEU A 79 5.53 -24.41 -12.68
N LEU A 80 5.75 -23.80 -13.86
CA LEU A 80 5.69 -22.35 -14.03
C LEU A 80 4.27 -21.81 -13.86
N ALA A 81 3.25 -22.52 -14.37
CA ALA A 81 1.87 -22.13 -14.13
C ALA A 81 1.52 -22.16 -12.63
N GLU A 82 1.99 -23.17 -11.88
CA GLU A 82 1.81 -23.21 -10.42
C GLU A 82 2.49 -22.01 -9.74
N ALA A 83 3.71 -21.66 -10.16
CA ALA A 83 4.44 -20.51 -9.61
C ALA A 83 3.71 -19.19 -9.89
N VAL A 84 3.20 -18.99 -11.11
CA VAL A 84 2.44 -17.80 -11.50
C VAL A 84 1.15 -17.68 -10.67
N VAL A 85 0.37 -18.76 -10.55
CA VAL A 85 -0.86 -18.74 -9.76
C VAL A 85 -0.58 -18.44 -8.28
N ALA A 86 0.53 -18.95 -7.73
CA ALA A 86 0.93 -18.64 -6.37
C ALA A 86 1.34 -17.16 -6.20
N PHE A 87 2.05 -16.60 -7.18
CA PHE A 87 2.42 -15.19 -7.22
C PHE A 87 1.20 -14.28 -7.33
N GLU A 88 0.26 -14.57 -8.22
CA GLU A 88 -0.98 -13.79 -8.39
C GLU A 88 -1.81 -13.74 -7.11
N LYS A 89 -1.96 -14.87 -6.40
CA LYS A 89 -2.66 -14.91 -5.11
C LYS A 89 -2.00 -14.05 -4.04
N LEU A 90 -0.68 -13.94 -4.06
CA LEU A 90 0.07 -13.08 -3.16
C LEU A 90 -0.15 -11.60 -3.51
N GLU A 91 -0.01 -11.24 -4.78
CA GLU A 91 -0.25 -9.87 -5.27
C GLU A 91 -1.70 -9.42 -5.01
N GLU A 92 -2.69 -10.31 -5.19
CA GLU A 92 -4.10 -10.02 -4.87
C GLU A 92 -4.28 -9.74 -3.37
N LEU A 93 -3.65 -10.54 -2.51
CA LEU A 93 -3.68 -10.34 -1.06
C LEU A 93 -3.05 -9.02 -0.64
N LEU A 94 -1.83 -8.74 -1.13
CA LEU A 94 -1.11 -7.50 -0.83
C LEU A 94 -1.89 -6.28 -1.35
N GLY A 95 -2.39 -6.38 -2.58
CA GLY A 95 -3.22 -5.38 -3.23
C GLY A 95 -4.48 -5.06 -2.43
N ARG A 96 -5.19 -6.07 -1.92
CA ARG A 96 -6.37 -5.87 -1.06
C ARG A 96 -6.03 -5.12 0.22
N ILE A 97 -4.95 -5.52 0.90
CA ILE A 97 -4.51 -4.91 2.17
C ILE A 97 -4.12 -3.44 1.96
N VAL A 98 -3.25 -3.15 0.99
CA VAL A 98 -2.77 -1.78 0.75
C VAL A 98 -3.89 -0.88 0.22
N SER A 99 -4.81 -1.42 -0.57
CA SER A 99 -5.99 -0.69 -1.04
C SER A 99 -6.87 -0.28 0.14
N TYR A 100 -7.17 -1.19 1.08
CA TYR A 100 -7.95 -0.83 2.26
C TYR A 100 -7.29 0.30 3.07
N ALA A 101 -5.99 0.17 3.36
CA ALA A 101 -5.27 1.17 4.14
C ALA A 101 -5.17 2.52 3.42
N GLY A 102 -4.89 2.51 2.11
CA GLY A 102 -4.83 3.70 1.29
C GLY A 102 -6.18 4.42 1.19
N LEU A 103 -7.27 3.66 0.99
CA LEU A 103 -8.62 4.22 0.91
C LEU A 103 -9.06 4.83 2.25
N LEU A 104 -8.74 4.17 3.36
CA LEU A 104 -9.06 4.68 4.69
C LEU A 104 -8.31 5.98 4.98
N HIS A 105 -7.00 6.03 4.70
CA HIS A 105 -6.18 7.23 4.87
C HIS A 105 -6.64 8.37 3.96
N ALA A 106 -6.99 8.09 2.70
CA ALA A 106 -7.50 9.09 1.77
C ALA A 106 -8.83 9.71 2.20
N GLY A 107 -9.63 9.01 3.02
CA GLY A 107 -10.89 9.54 3.56
C GLY A 107 -10.69 10.69 4.55
N ASP A 108 -9.58 10.68 5.31
CA ASP A 108 -9.15 11.79 6.16
C ASP A 108 -7.64 11.69 6.43
N THR A 109 -6.85 12.46 5.68
CA THR A 109 -5.39 12.46 5.81
C THR A 109 -4.88 13.25 7.02
N SER A 110 -5.77 13.97 7.72
CA SER A 110 -5.43 14.71 8.94
C SER A 110 -5.62 13.87 10.21
N ASP A 111 -6.36 12.76 10.11
CA ASP A 111 -6.56 11.81 11.20
C ASP A 111 -5.23 11.08 11.53
N PRO A 112 -4.68 11.26 12.74
CA PRO A 112 -3.42 10.63 13.13
C PRO A 112 -3.53 9.12 13.30
N VAL A 113 -4.70 8.57 13.66
CA VAL A 113 -4.94 7.13 13.79
C VAL A 113 -4.89 6.48 12.43
N ARG A 114 -5.60 7.03 11.44
CA ARG A 114 -5.59 6.54 10.05
C ARG A 114 -4.20 6.66 9.43
N SER A 115 -3.51 7.76 9.69
CA SER A 115 -2.14 7.99 9.19
C SER A 115 -1.13 6.99 9.76
N LYS A 116 -1.20 6.70 11.07
CA LYS A 116 -0.35 5.68 11.69
C LYS A 116 -0.65 4.30 11.10
N PHE A 117 -1.92 3.92 11.03
CA PHE A 117 -2.34 2.64 10.48
C PHE A 117 -1.84 2.43 9.05
N TYR A 118 -1.97 3.44 8.19
CA TYR A 118 -1.45 3.40 6.83
C TYR A 118 0.07 3.20 6.78
N GLY A 119 0.83 3.90 7.63
CA GLY A 119 2.28 3.73 7.75
C GLY A 119 2.66 2.30 8.19
N ASP A 120 2.00 1.77 9.22
CA ASP A 120 2.25 0.41 9.71
C ASP A 120 1.96 -0.65 8.62
N VAL A 121 0.88 -0.47 7.86
CA VAL A 121 0.54 -1.37 6.74
C VAL A 121 1.56 -1.23 5.62
N GLN A 122 1.99 -0.02 5.26
CA GLN A 122 2.98 0.19 4.21
C GLN A 122 4.32 -0.47 4.52
N GLU A 123 4.78 -0.41 5.78
CA GLU A 123 5.98 -1.11 6.21
C GLU A 123 5.85 -2.63 5.97
N LYS A 124 4.73 -3.23 6.40
CA LYS A 124 4.47 -4.67 6.24
C LYS A 124 4.40 -5.08 4.77
N ILE A 125 3.71 -4.31 3.95
CA ILE A 125 3.60 -4.57 2.51
C ILE A 125 4.96 -4.43 1.82
N THR A 126 5.74 -3.40 2.15
CA THR A 126 7.08 -3.21 1.60
C THR A 126 7.98 -4.40 1.92
N ASN A 127 7.95 -4.90 3.16
CA ASN A 127 8.72 -6.07 3.57
C ASN A 127 8.28 -7.33 2.80
N ALA A 128 6.97 -7.57 2.69
CA ALA A 128 6.45 -8.73 1.95
C ALA A 128 6.78 -8.67 0.45
N SER A 129 6.60 -7.51 -0.20
CA SER A 129 6.92 -7.32 -1.63
C SER A 129 8.41 -7.51 -1.93
N ALA A 130 9.31 -7.19 -0.99
CA ALA A 130 10.74 -7.43 -1.17
C ALA A 130 11.07 -8.91 -1.40
N HIS A 131 10.34 -9.82 -0.74
CA HIS A 131 10.48 -11.27 -0.93
C HIS A 131 10.01 -11.75 -2.31
N LEU A 132 9.24 -10.95 -3.04
CA LEU A 132 8.66 -11.33 -4.33
C LEU A 132 9.43 -10.77 -5.53
N LEU A 133 10.28 -9.76 -5.32
CA LEU A 133 10.98 -9.04 -6.39
C LEU A 133 11.81 -9.94 -7.31
N PHE A 134 12.42 -11.00 -6.76
CA PHE A 134 13.22 -11.94 -7.54
C PHE A 134 12.40 -12.61 -8.66
N PHE A 135 11.09 -12.80 -8.47
CA PHE A 135 10.27 -13.63 -9.35
C PHE A 135 10.20 -13.03 -10.75
N ALA A 136 9.85 -11.74 -10.84
CA ALA A 136 9.84 -11.01 -12.11
C ALA A 136 11.25 -10.94 -12.72
N LEU A 137 12.29 -10.76 -11.90
CA LEU A 137 13.67 -10.66 -12.37
C LEU A 137 14.20 -11.98 -12.95
N GLU A 138 13.88 -13.11 -12.33
CA GLU A 138 14.29 -14.44 -12.78
C GLU A 138 13.46 -14.90 -13.98
N LEU A 139 12.15 -14.62 -14.00
CA LEU A 139 11.29 -14.94 -15.13
C LEU A 139 11.76 -14.24 -16.42
N ASN A 140 12.16 -12.97 -16.33
CA ASN A 140 12.70 -12.20 -17.45
C ASN A 140 14.06 -12.71 -17.98
N ARG A 141 14.70 -13.67 -17.30
CA ARG A 141 15.98 -14.28 -17.72
C ARG A 141 15.81 -15.65 -18.36
N ILE A 142 14.60 -16.18 -18.40
CA ILE A 142 14.32 -17.44 -19.09
C ILE A 142 14.29 -17.15 -20.59
N ASP A 143 15.03 -17.93 -21.36
CA ASP A 143 15.05 -17.84 -22.83
C ASP A 143 13.71 -18.33 -23.41
N ASP A 144 13.30 -17.75 -24.55
CA ASP A 144 12.09 -18.13 -25.31
C ASP A 144 12.14 -19.55 -25.90
#